data_AF-A0A3B8K1F1-F1
#
_entry.id   AF-A0A3B8K1F1-F1
#
_cell.length_a   1.000
_cell.length_b   1.000
_cell.length_c   1.000
_cell.angle_alpha   90.00
_cell.angle_beta   90.00
_cell.angle_gamma   90.00
#
_symmetry.space_group_name_H-M   'P 1'
#
loop_
_entity.id
_entity.type
_entity.pdbx_description
1 polymer ?
#
loop_
_entity_poly.entity_id
_entity_poly.type
_entity_poly.pdbx_seq_one_letter_code
_entity_poly.pdbx_strand_id
1 'polypeptide(L)'
;MILEALLPLLFLIILIVIVFSVILSFIPLRLWIAALAAGVRIGIITLIGMRLRRVIPARVVEPLIKATKAGLQLNVNKLEGHYLAGGNVDRVVNALIAAQRA
;
A
#
# COMPACT_ATOMS: atom_id res chain seq x y z
N MET A 1 17.13 35.92 26.30
CA MET A 1 16.87 34.70 27.11
C MET A 1 15.69 33.89 26.58
N ILE A 2 14.49 34.47 26.41
CA ILE A 2 13.32 33.74 25.86
C ILE A 2 13.51 33.37 24.38
N LEU A 3 14.05 34.27 23.55
CA LEU A 3 14.23 34.04 22.12
C LEU A 3 15.26 32.92 21.81
N GLU A 4 16.34 32.85 22.61
CA GLU A 4 17.36 31.79 22.56
C GLU A 4 16.78 30.40 22.86
N ALA A 5 15.75 30.32 23.72
CA ALA A 5 15.07 29.07 24.04
C ALA A 5 13.99 28.68 22.99
N LEU A 6 13.45 29.65 22.26
CA LEU A 6 12.39 29.42 21.27
C LEU A 6 12.94 28.85 19.95
N LEU A 7 14.13 29.27 19.52
CA LEU A 7 14.79 28.78 18.30
C LEU A 7 15.01 27.25 18.28
N PRO A 8 15.59 26.60 19.30
CA PRO A 8 15.78 25.15 19.29
C PRO A 8 14.46 24.38 19.39
N LEU A 9 13.46 24.90 20.09
CA LEU A 9 12.13 24.30 20.17
C LEU A 9 11.43 24.31 18.80
N LEU A 10 11.49 25.45 18.09
CA LEU A 10 10.92 25.58 16.75
C LEU A 10 11.62 24.62 15.77
N PHE A 11 12.96 24.54 15.84
CA PHE A 11 13.74 23.61 15.03
C PHE A 11 13.35 22.15 15.29
N LEU A 12 13.18 21.76 16.56
CA LEU A 12 12.75 20.41 16.93
C LEU A 12 11.35 20.09 16.39
N ILE A 13 10.40 21.02 16.48
CA ILE A 13 9.04 20.84 15.94
C ILE A 13 9.10 20.66 14.42
N ILE A 14 9.86 21.50 13.72
CA ILE A 14 10.05 21.39 12.27
C ILE A 14 10.65 20.03 11.90
N LEU A 15 11.68 19.59 12.62
CA LEU A 15 12.31 18.29 12.39
C LEU A 15 11.32 17.14 12.58
N ILE A 16 10.51 17.18 13.65
CA ILE A 16 9.46 16.19 13.90
C ILE A 16 8.46 16.15 12.74
N VAL A 17 7.97 17.31 12.29
CA VAL A 17 7.00 17.39 11.18
C VAL A 17 7.59 16.82 9.89
N ILE A 18 8.86 17.11 9.58
CA ILE A 18 9.54 16.57 8.40
C ILE A 18 9.64 15.05 8.49
N VAL A 19 10.13 14.51 9.61
CA VAL A 19 10.25 13.06 9.82
C VAL A 19 8.89 12.39 9.72
N PHE A 20 7.86 12.96 10.34
CA PHE A 20 6.51 12.42 10.29
C PHE A 20 5.94 12.44 8.87
N SER A 21 6.16 13.52 8.12
CA SER A 21 5.70 13.66 6.74
C SER A 21 6.37 12.62 5.81
N VAL A 22 7.66 12.36 5.99
CA VAL A 22 8.40 11.32 5.24
C VAL A 22 7.83 9.93 5.55
N ILE A 23 7.59 9.61 6.82
CA ILE A 23 7.03 8.31 7.23
C ILE A 23 5.62 8.12 6.66
N LEU A 24 4.75 9.14 6.78
CA LEU A 24 3.39 9.09 6.27
C LEU A 24 3.33 9.01 4.73
N SER A 25 4.30 9.60 4.02
CA SER A 25 4.44 9.47 2.56
C SER A 25 4.83 8.05 2.13
N PHE A 26 5.70 7.40 2.91
CA PHE A 26 6.19 6.07 2.58
C PHE A 26 5.16 4.97 2.86
N ILE A 27 4.39 5.10 3.94
CA ILE A 27 3.40 4.11 4.35
C ILE A 27 2.09 4.34 3.56
N PRO A 28 1.64 3.38 2.73
CA PRO A 28 0.41 3.53 1.97
C PRO A 28 -0.84 3.31 2.85
N LEU A 29 -1.05 4.17 3.85
CA LEU A 29 -2.16 4.08 4.82
C LEU A 29 -3.53 4.09 4.12
N ARG A 30 -3.71 4.95 3.12
CA ARG A 30 -4.94 5.02 2.31
C ARG A 30 -5.29 3.66 1.70
N LEU A 31 -4.30 2.97 1.13
CA LEU A 31 -4.48 1.67 0.49
C LEU A 31 -4.76 0.57 1.52
N TRP A 32 -4.07 0.61 2.65
CA TRP A 32 -4.26 -0.33 3.74
C TRP A 32 -5.68 -0.29 4.30
N ILE A 33 -6.21 0.91 4.56
CA ILE A 33 -7.58 1.11 5.02
C ILE A 33 -8.58 0.61 3.98
N ALA A 34 -8.36 0.91 2.70
CA ALA A 34 -9.22 0.44 1.61
C ALA A 34 -9.23 -1.09 1.49
N ALA A 35 -8.08 -1.74 1.66
CA ALA A 35 -7.96 -3.20 1.67
C ALA A 35 -8.73 -3.81 2.84
N LEU A 36 -8.54 -3.27 4.05
CA LEU A 36 -9.24 -3.72 5.25
C LEU A 36 -10.76 -3.59 5.11
N ALA A 37 -11.23 -2.44 4.62
CA ALA A 37 -12.65 -2.19 4.36
C ALA A 37 -13.25 -3.14 3.30
N ALA A 38 -12.43 -3.65 2.38
CA ALA A 38 -12.84 -4.65 1.39
C ALA A 38 -12.70 -6.11 1.87
N GLY A 39 -12.34 -6.33 3.14
CA GLY A 39 -12.12 -7.68 3.69
C GLY A 39 -10.77 -8.30 3.33
N VAL A 40 -9.87 -7.55 2.68
CA VAL A 40 -8.52 -7.99 2.33
C VAL A 40 -7.58 -7.71 3.51
N ARG A 41 -7.29 -8.74 4.29
CA ARG A 41 -6.41 -8.65 5.47
C ARG A 41 -4.94 -8.66 5.06
N ILE A 42 -4.39 -7.48 4.76
CA ILE A 42 -2.96 -7.28 4.51
C ILE A 42 -2.36 -6.42 5.63
N GLY A 43 -1.20 -6.81 6.16
CA GLY A 43 -0.50 -6.04 7.18
C GLY A 43 0.23 -4.82 6.60
N ILE A 44 0.39 -3.78 7.42
CA ILE A 44 1.18 -2.58 7.05
C ILE A 44 2.63 -2.97 6.72
N ILE A 45 3.21 -3.89 7.49
CA ILE A 45 4.57 -4.42 7.25
C ILE A 45 4.67 -5.07 5.86
N THR A 46 3.62 -5.76 5.40
CA THR A 46 3.60 -6.36 4.06
C THR A 46 3.61 -5.29 2.97
N LEU A 47 2.85 -4.20 3.13
CA LEU A 47 2.82 -3.09 2.16
C LEU A 47 4.16 -2.36 2.09
N ILE A 48 4.82 -2.18 3.23
CA ILE A 48 6.19 -1.64 3.28
C ILE A 48 7.16 -2.63 2.61
N GLY A 49 7.03 -3.93 2.92
CA GLY A 49 7.82 -5.00 2.32
C GLY A 49 7.69 -5.07 0.79
N MET A 50 6.50 -4.80 0.24
CA MET A 50 6.30 -4.68 -1.20
C MET A 50 7.17 -3.57 -1.79
N ARG A 51 7.20 -2.36 -1.18
CA ARG A 51 8.06 -1.27 -1.64
C ARG A 51 9.54 -1.64 -1.59
N LEU A 52 9.98 -2.34 -0.53
CA LEU A 52 11.37 -2.83 -0.41
C LEU A 52 11.72 -3.83 -1.52
N ARG A 53 10.77 -4.69 -1.90
CA ARG A 53 10.90 -5.64 -3.02
C ARG A 53 10.69 -4.99 -4.40
N ARG A 54 10.62 -3.66 -4.49
CA ARG A 54 10.38 -2.88 -5.73
C ARG A 54 9.02 -3.13 -6.37
N VAL A 55 8.03 -3.52 -5.55
CA VAL A 55 6.65 -3.71 -5.97
C VAL A 55 5.84 -2.48 -5.56
N ILE A 56 5.08 -1.92 -6.50
CA ILE A 56 4.16 -0.81 -6.22
C ILE A 56 2.90 -1.41 -5.58
N PRO A 57 2.63 -1.17 -4.27
CA PRO A 57 1.57 -1.88 -3.56
C PRO A 57 0.19 -1.71 -4.20
N ALA A 58 -0.13 -0.51 -4.71
CA ALA A 58 -1.40 -0.21 -5.36
C ALA A 58 -1.68 -1.14 -6.57
N ARG A 59 -0.64 -1.48 -7.35
CA ARG A 59 -0.77 -2.32 -8.56
C ARG A 59 -1.08 -3.78 -8.26
N VAL A 60 -0.93 -4.22 -7.02
CA VAL A 60 -1.21 -5.59 -6.58
C VAL A 60 -2.47 -5.63 -5.71
N VAL A 61 -2.59 -4.70 -4.77
CA VAL A 61 -3.68 -4.68 -3.79
C VAL A 61 -4.99 -4.21 -4.40
N GLU A 62 -5.00 -3.24 -5.31
CA GLU A 62 -6.24 -2.79 -5.96
C GLU A 62 -6.90 -3.91 -6.80
N PRO A 63 -6.15 -4.66 -7.66
CA PRO A 63 -6.70 -5.86 -8.30
C PRO A 63 -7.15 -6.91 -7.29
N LEU A 64 -6.40 -7.14 -6.22
CA LEU A 64 -6.79 -8.11 -5.18
C LEU A 64 -8.12 -7.73 -4.52
N ILE A 65 -8.34 -6.44 -4.22
CA ILE A 65 -9.61 -5.94 -3.70
C ILE A 65 -10.76 -6.23 -4.68
N LYS A 66 -10.56 -6.00 -5.99
CA LYS A 66 -11.57 -6.30 -7.02
C LYS A 66 -11.87 -7.80 -7.04
N ALA A 67 -10.84 -8.65 -7.00
CA ALA A 67 -10.98 -10.10 -6.98
C ALA A 67 -11.79 -10.56 -5.76
N THR A 68 -11.43 -10.11 -4.56
CA THR A 68 -12.13 -10.45 -3.32
C THR A 68 -13.60 -10.03 -3.35
N LYS A 69 -13.90 -8.83 -3.85
CA LYS A 69 -15.29 -8.37 -4.04
C LYS A 69 -16.07 -9.16 -5.09
N ALA A 70 -15.37 -9.79 -6.04
CA ALA A 70 -15.97 -10.69 -7.02
C ALA A 70 -16.10 -12.14 -6.52
N GLY A 71 -15.67 -12.44 -5.29
CA GLY A 71 -15.69 -13.79 -4.73
C GLY A 71 -14.46 -14.65 -5.08
N LEU A 72 -13.46 -14.08 -5.74
CA LEU A 72 -12.20 -14.77 -6.05
C LEU A 72 -11.26 -14.72 -4.85
N GLN A 73 -10.79 -15.90 -4.42
CA GLN A 73 -9.72 -16.02 -3.43
C GLN A 73 -8.36 -16.11 -4.13
N LEU A 74 -7.68 -14.98 -4.26
CA LEU A 74 -6.35 -14.90 -4.86
C LEU A 74 -5.28 -14.70 -3.78
N ASN A 75 -4.12 -15.32 -3.99
CA ASN A 75 -2.97 -15.17 -3.09
C ASN A 75 -2.17 -13.93 -3.50
N VAL A 76 -1.99 -13.00 -2.56
CA VAL A 76 -1.23 -11.75 -2.78
C VAL A 76 0.20 -12.01 -3.27
N ASN A 77 0.88 -13.06 -2.78
CA ASN A 77 2.24 -13.39 -3.16
C ASN A 77 2.33 -13.83 -4.64
N LYS A 78 1.28 -14.48 -5.16
CA LYS A 78 1.22 -14.85 -6.59
C LYS A 78 1.03 -13.62 -7.47
N LEU A 79 0.16 -12.70 -7.07
CA LEU A 79 -0.06 -11.44 -7.78
C LEU A 79 1.20 -10.56 -7.75
N GLU A 80 1.89 -10.53 -6.61
CA GLU A 80 3.19 -9.87 -6.45
C GLU A 80 4.26 -10.51 -7.34
N GLY A 81 4.35 -11.84 -7.37
CA GLY A 81 5.26 -12.56 -8.27
C GLY A 81 4.98 -12.28 -9.74
N HIS A 82 3.70 -12.22 -10.13
CA HIS A 82 3.31 -11.86 -11.50
C HIS A 82 3.68 -10.41 -11.84
N TYR A 83 3.51 -9.49 -10.90
CA TYR A 83 3.96 -8.10 -11.05
C TYR A 83 5.48 -8.01 -11.26
N LEU A 84 6.26 -8.73 -10.45
CA LEU A 84 7.72 -8.78 -10.55
C LEU A 84 8.20 -9.42 -11.85
N ALA A 85 7.44 -10.35 -12.42
CA ALA A 85 7.68 -10.90 -13.75
C ALA A 85 7.36 -9.91 -14.89
N GLY A 86 6.97 -8.67 -14.59
CA GLY A 86 6.58 -7.66 -15.57
C GLY A 86 5.14 -7.80 -16.08
N GLY A 87 4.34 -8.67 -15.46
CA GLY A 87 2.96 -8.93 -15.82
C GLY A 87 2.00 -7.82 -15.37
N ASN A 88 0.87 -7.69 -16.09
CA ASN A 88 -0.20 -6.78 -15.72
C ASN A 88 -1.25 -7.48 -14.86
N VAL A 89 -1.08 -7.38 -13.54
CA VAL A 89 -1.95 -7.98 -12.52
C VAL A 89 -3.42 -7.58 -12.71
N ASP A 90 -3.71 -6.31 -13.00
CA ASP A 90 -5.08 -5.82 -13.15
C ASP A 90 -5.79 -6.50 -14.33
N ARG A 91 -5.11 -6.62 -15.48
CA ARG A 91 -5.68 -7.29 -16.66
C ARG A 91 -5.99 -8.76 -16.37
N VAL A 92 -5.08 -9.48 -15.73
CA VAL A 92 -5.29 -10.90 -15.39
C VAL A 92 -6.46 -11.06 -14.43
N VAL A 93 -6.53 -10.24 -13.38
CA VAL A 93 -7.65 -10.29 -12.43
C VAL A 93 -8.97 -9.97 -13.11
N ASN A 94 -9.04 -8.94 -13.95
CA ASN A 94 -10.27 -8.61 -14.67
C ASN A 94 -10.74 -9.76 -15.57
N ALA A 95 -9.82 -10.46 -16.23
CA ALA A 95 -10.14 -11.65 -17.02
C ALA A 95 -10.68 -12.80 -16.15
N LEU A 96 -10.08 -13.03 -14.97
CA LEU A 96 -10.58 -14.03 -14.01
C LEU A 96 -11.99 -13.68 -13.49
N ILE A 97 -12.24 -12.40 -13.20
CA ILE A 97 -13.56 -11.93 -12.75
C ILE A 97 -14.60 -12.14 -13.86
N ALA A 98 -14.26 -11.84 -15.11
CA ALA A 98 -15.14 -12.05 -16.25
C ALA A 98 -15.46 -13.55 -16.44
N ALA A 99 -14.44 -14.41 -16.36
CA ALA A 99 -14.61 -15.86 -16.49
C ALA A 99 -15.47 -16.47 -15.36
N GLN A 100 -15.45 -15.91 -14.15
CA GLN A 100 -16.28 -16.40 -13.05
C GLN A 100 -17.75 -15.97 -13.13
N ARG A 101 -18.04 -14.89 -13.87
CA ARG A 101 -19.40 -14.34 -14.02
C ARG A 101 -20.10 -14.77 -15.30
N ALA A 102 -19.40 -15.42 -16.22
CA ALA A 102 -19.95 -16.03 -17.42
C ALA A 102 -20.51 -17.42 -17.11
#